data_AF-A0A225WDN1-F1
#
_entry.id   AF-A0A225WDN1-F1
#
_cell.length_a   1.000
_cell.length_b   1.000
_cell.length_c   1.000
_cell.angle_alpha   90.00
_cell.angle_beta   90.00
_cell.angle_gamma   90.00
#
_symmetry.space_group_name_H-M   'P 1'
#
loop_
_entity.id
_entity.type
_entity.pdbx_description
1 polymer ?
#
loop_
_entity_poly.entity_id
_entity_poly.type
_entity_poly.pdbx_seq_one_letter_code
_entity_poly.pdbx_strand_id
1 'polypeptide(L)'
;MARRLIDPLAKVTFAMSCLGGRARSWVYGHRLMDPSCFSTEELKLAFEPPQKEFRSRAEFLDLQQGKHDVHAYAQRDRFLVANVVTDPMDEATKVVTFLKG
;
A
#
# COMPACT_ATOMS: atom_id res chain seq x y z
N MET A 1 -18.74 -11.49 1.12
CA MET A 1 -19.68 -10.87 0.15
C MET A 1 -19.01 -10.45 -1.16
N ALA A 2 -17.86 -9.74 -1.13
CA ALA A 2 -17.19 -9.26 -2.35
C ALA A 2 -16.85 -10.33 -3.41
N ARG A 3 -16.44 -11.55 -3.01
CA ARG A 3 -16.03 -12.64 -3.93
C ARG A 3 -17.16 -13.22 -4.80
N ARG A 4 -18.42 -12.86 -4.54
CA ARG A 4 -19.60 -13.37 -5.27
C ARG A 4 -20.16 -12.39 -6.30
N LEU A 5 -19.65 -11.16 -6.35
CA LEU A 5 -20.08 -10.18 -7.35
C LEU A 5 -19.37 -10.51 -8.65
N ILE A 6 -20.12 -10.90 -9.68
CA ILE A 6 -19.58 -11.19 -11.02
C ILE A 6 -19.64 -9.91 -11.87
N ASP A 7 -20.74 -9.16 -11.71
CA ASP A 7 -20.99 -7.90 -12.40
C ASP A 7 -19.95 -6.82 -12.05
N PRO A 8 -19.24 -6.24 -13.04
CA PRO A 8 -18.24 -5.19 -12.82
C PRO A 8 -18.80 -3.95 -12.13
N LEU A 9 -20.01 -3.52 -12.49
CA LEU A 9 -20.62 -2.31 -11.92
C LEU A 9 -21.00 -2.51 -10.45
N ALA A 10 -21.47 -3.70 -10.09
CA ALA A 10 -21.74 -4.09 -8.71
C ALA A 10 -20.45 -4.14 -7.88
N LYS A 11 -19.32 -4.58 -8.46
CA LYS A 11 -18.00 -4.52 -7.79
C LYS A 11 -17.57 -3.09 -7.51
N VAL A 12 -17.70 -2.20 -8.50
CA VAL A 12 -17.36 -0.77 -8.36
C VAL A 12 -18.24 -0.12 -7.30
N THR A 13 -19.55 -0.33 -7.37
CA THR A 13 -20.51 0.23 -6.40
C THR A 13 -20.24 -0.26 -4.98
N PHE A 14 -19.91 -1.55 -4.82
CA PHE A 14 -19.51 -2.10 -3.53
C PHE A 14 -18.19 -1.48 -3.03
N ALA A 15 -17.16 -1.39 -3.88
CA ALA A 15 -15.89 -0.77 -3.52
C ALA A 15 -16.06 0.68 -3.07
N MET A 16 -16.89 1.46 -3.77
CA MET A 16 -17.24 2.84 -3.40
C MET A 16 -17.92 2.93 -2.03
N SER A 17 -18.79 1.97 -1.70
CA SER A 17 -19.47 1.95 -0.40
C SER A 17 -18.50 1.75 0.78
N CYS A 18 -17.33 1.16 0.53
CA CYS A 18 -16.29 0.96 1.54
C CYS A 18 -15.40 2.20 1.74
N LEU A 19 -15.52 3.25 0.91
CA LEU A 19 -14.67 4.44 1.00
C LEU A 19 -15.22 5.45 2.01
N GLY A 20 -14.31 6.03 2.79
CA GLY A 20 -14.58 7.12 3.74
C GLY A 20 -13.80 8.39 3.42
N GLY A 21 -14.21 9.51 4.03
CA GLY A 21 -13.49 10.78 4.00
C GLY A 21 -13.13 11.27 2.60
N ARG A 22 -11.88 11.71 2.42
CA ARG A 22 -11.37 12.26 1.14
C ARG A 22 -11.43 11.26 -0.01
N ALA A 23 -11.26 9.96 0.26
CA ALA A 23 -11.34 8.93 -0.76
C ALA A 23 -12.75 8.83 -1.36
N ARG A 24 -13.78 8.94 -0.51
CA ARG A 24 -15.17 8.99 -0.96
C ARG A 24 -15.40 10.20 -1.88
N SER A 25 -15.07 11.41 -1.43
CA SER A 25 -15.29 12.63 -2.22
C SER A 25 -14.56 12.60 -3.57
N TRP A 26 -13.31 12.12 -3.58
CA TRP A 26 -12.52 11.99 -4.80
C TRP A 26 -13.16 11.05 -5.81
N VAL A 27 -13.57 9.84 -5.38
CA VAL A 27 -14.20 8.87 -6.29
C VAL A 27 -15.55 9.36 -6.83
N TYR A 28 -16.37 10.05 -6.03
CA TYR A 28 -17.61 10.63 -6.54
C TYR A 28 -17.35 11.73 -7.60
N GLY A 29 -16.26 12.49 -7.47
CA GLY A 29 -15.83 13.42 -8.52
C GLY A 29 -15.38 12.71 -9.80
N HIS A 30 -14.60 11.63 -9.67
CA HIS A 30 -14.12 10.83 -10.81
C HIS A 30 -15.26 10.11 -11.54
N ARG A 31 -16.25 9.60 -10.80
CA ARG A 31 -17.42 8.89 -11.35
C ARG A 31 -18.27 9.75 -12.29
N LEU A 32 -18.26 11.08 -12.12
CA LEU A 32 -18.95 12.00 -13.06
C LEU A 32 -18.31 11.98 -14.45
N MET A 33 -17.03 11.58 -14.55
CA MET A 33 -16.26 11.52 -15.79
C MET A 33 -16.25 10.10 -16.39
N ASP A 34 -16.17 9.06 -15.56
CA ASP A 34 -16.33 7.65 -15.96
C ASP A 34 -17.16 6.86 -14.94
N PRO A 35 -18.40 6.45 -15.27
CA PRO A 35 -19.27 5.68 -14.38
C PRO A 35 -18.79 4.25 -14.12
N SER A 36 -17.88 3.73 -14.96
CA SER A 36 -17.59 2.30 -15.09
C SER A 36 -16.33 1.84 -14.35
N CYS A 37 -15.36 2.72 -14.05
CA CYS A 37 -14.24 2.34 -13.18
C CYS A 37 -13.37 3.52 -12.72
N PHE A 38 -12.71 3.34 -11.57
CA PHE A 38 -11.42 3.95 -11.25
C PHE A 38 -10.40 2.81 -11.17
N SER A 39 -9.25 2.96 -11.82
CA SER A 39 -8.24 1.90 -11.85
C SER A 39 -7.48 1.80 -10.53
N THR A 40 -6.82 0.66 -10.29
CA THR A 40 -5.96 0.53 -9.11
C THR A 40 -4.75 1.47 -9.22
N GLU A 41 -4.29 1.79 -10.44
CA GLU A 41 -3.25 2.80 -10.65
C GLU A 41 -3.73 4.21 -10.29
N GLU A 42 -4.95 4.60 -10.67
CA GLU A 42 -5.49 5.93 -10.36
C GLU A 42 -5.64 6.14 -8.85
N LEU A 43 -6.10 5.11 -8.13
CA LEU A 43 -6.15 5.15 -6.66
C LEU A 43 -4.77 5.27 -6.03
N LYS A 44 -3.78 4.54 -6.56
CA LYS A 44 -2.39 4.68 -6.11
C LYS A 44 -1.90 6.11 -6.37
N LEU A 45 -2.09 6.66 -7.56
CA LEU A 45 -1.64 8.00 -7.88
C LEU A 45 -2.28 9.07 -6.98
N ALA A 46 -3.57 8.91 -6.64
CA ALA A 46 -4.30 9.88 -5.82
C ALA A 46 -3.99 9.81 -4.32
N PHE A 47 -3.70 8.60 -3.79
CA PHE A 47 -3.61 8.37 -2.35
C PHE A 47 -2.26 7.84 -1.87
N GLU A 48 -1.36 7.44 -2.77
CA GLU A 48 -0.02 7.03 -2.38
C GLU A 48 0.72 8.26 -1.85
N PRO A 49 1.21 8.20 -0.60
CA PRO A 49 1.81 9.38 0.00
C PRO A 49 3.16 9.67 -0.70
N PRO A 50 3.55 10.95 -0.86
CA PRO A 50 4.70 11.36 -1.67
C PRO A 50 5.99 10.70 -1.16
N GLN A 51 6.90 10.33 -2.06
CA GLN A 51 8.19 9.71 -1.71
C GLN A 51 8.07 8.42 -0.88
N LYS A 52 7.02 7.62 -1.09
CA LYS A 52 6.79 6.36 -0.37
C LYS A 52 8.01 5.44 -0.37
N GLU A 53 8.65 5.22 -1.51
CA GLU A 53 9.81 4.32 -1.60
C GLU A 53 10.97 4.86 -0.75
N PHE A 54 11.29 6.15 -0.89
CA PHE A 54 12.34 6.81 -0.11
C PHE A 54 12.08 6.70 1.39
N ARG A 55 10.85 6.98 1.84
CA ARG A 55 10.48 6.84 3.26
C ARG A 55 10.57 5.39 3.74
N SER A 56 10.13 4.43 2.92
CA SER A 56 10.19 3.01 3.27
C SER A 56 11.63 2.52 3.39
N ARG A 57 12.52 3.00 2.50
CA ARG A 57 13.96 2.72 2.57
C ARG A 57 14.61 3.34 3.81
N ALA A 58 14.31 4.61 4.10
CA ALA A 58 14.82 5.27 5.31
C ALA A 58 14.38 4.54 6.58
N GLU A 59 13.08 4.23 6.70
CA GLU A 59 12.55 3.51 7.84
C GLU A 59 13.09 2.08 7.95
N PHE A 60 13.37 1.42 6.82
CA PHE A 60 14.02 0.12 6.82
C PHE A 60 15.44 0.21 7.40
N LEU A 61 16.24 1.19 6.96
CA LEU A 61 17.61 1.35 7.45
C LEU A 61 17.68 1.69 8.94
N ASP A 62 16.65 2.36 9.46
CA ASP A 62 16.50 2.69 10.89
C ASP A 62 15.74 1.61 11.69
N LEU A 63 15.35 0.49 11.04
CA LEU A 63 14.53 -0.54 11.67
C LEU A 63 15.30 -1.25 12.81
N GLN A 64 14.65 -1.36 13.97
CA GLN A 64 15.16 -2.04 15.16
C GLN A 64 14.07 -2.95 15.73
N GLN A 65 14.44 -4.13 16.23
CA GLN A 65 13.52 -5.08 16.84
C GLN A 65 12.91 -4.47 18.11
N GLY A 66 13.75 -3.90 18.97
CA GLY A 66 13.32 -3.25 20.21
C GLY A 66 12.51 -4.20 21.10
N LYS A 67 11.23 -3.87 21.36
CA LYS A 67 10.32 -4.70 22.18
C LYS A 67 9.41 -5.63 21.35
N HIS A 68 9.55 -5.62 20.02
CA HIS A 68 8.72 -6.45 19.15
C HIS A 68 9.18 -7.90 19.20
N ASP A 69 8.22 -8.84 19.15
CA ASP A 69 8.55 -10.23 18.89
C ASP A 69 9.09 -10.37 17.45
N VAL A 70 9.80 -11.48 17.21
CA VAL A 70 10.48 -11.74 15.94
C VAL A 70 9.51 -11.77 14.76
N HIS A 71 8.27 -12.21 14.97
CA HIS A 71 7.28 -12.28 13.90
C HIS A 71 6.78 -10.89 13.52
N ALA A 72 6.43 -10.05 14.50
CA ALA A 72 6.05 -8.66 14.27
C ALA A 72 7.19 -7.86 13.62
N TYR A 73 8.42 -8.05 14.08
CA TYR A 73 9.61 -7.46 13.49
C TYR A 73 9.81 -7.89 12.03
N ALA A 74 9.77 -9.20 11.75
CA ALA A 74 9.89 -9.73 10.40
C ALA A 74 8.74 -9.31 9.47
N GLN A 75 7.54 -9.07 9.99
CA GLN A 75 6.45 -8.50 9.19
C GLN A 75 6.70 -7.04 8.83
N ARG A 76 7.23 -6.24 9.77
CA ARG A 76 7.58 -4.83 9.51
C ARG A 76 8.69 -4.73 8.46
N ASP A 77 9.75 -5.53 8.63
CA ASP A 77 10.85 -5.68 7.70
C ASP A 77 10.35 -5.98 6.27
N ARG A 78 9.60 -7.08 6.10
CA ARG A 78 9.05 -7.48 4.79
C ARG A 78 8.17 -6.41 4.17
N PHE A 79 7.36 -5.72 4.98
CA PHE A 79 6.49 -4.65 4.49
C PHE A 79 7.32 -3.47 3.94
N LEU A 80 8.38 -3.07 4.64
CA LEU A 80 9.24 -1.95 4.23
C LEU A 80 10.00 -2.29 2.95
N VAL A 81 10.54 -3.51 2.85
CA VAL A 81 11.21 -4.00 1.63
C VAL A 81 10.24 -4.05 0.45
N ALA A 82 9.02 -4.56 0.65
CA ALA A 82 8.03 -4.68 -0.42
C ALA A 82 7.53 -3.33 -0.99
N ASN A 83 7.74 -2.23 -0.26
CA ASN A 83 7.38 -0.89 -0.73
C ASN A 83 8.44 -0.23 -1.60
N VAL A 84 9.66 -0.78 -1.68
CA VAL A 84 10.76 -0.26 -2.51
C VAL A 84 10.84 -1.11 -3.79
N VAL A 85 10.11 -0.69 -4.83
CA VAL A 85 9.89 -1.51 -6.03
C VAL A 85 10.81 -1.09 -7.17
N THR A 86 11.06 0.22 -7.33
CA THR A 86 11.77 0.76 -8.50
C THR A 86 13.27 0.44 -8.47
N ASP A 87 13.87 0.55 -7.28
CA ASP A 87 15.28 0.24 -7.02
C ASP A 87 15.35 -0.65 -5.77
N PRO A 88 15.14 -1.98 -5.92
CA PRO A 88 15.11 -2.87 -4.77
C PRO A 88 16.44 -2.88 -4.02
N MET A 89 16.37 -2.95 -2.69
CA MET A 89 17.57 -3.09 -1.87
C MET A 89 18.29 -4.42 -2.18
N ASP A 90 19.62 -4.43 -2.08
CA ASP A 90 20.38 -5.66 -2.23
C ASP A 90 20.16 -6.59 -1.03
N GLU A 91 20.31 -7.90 -1.26
CA GLU A 91 20.06 -8.90 -0.23
C GLU A 91 21.03 -8.80 0.95
N ALA A 92 22.27 -8.35 0.74
CA ALA A 92 23.21 -8.19 1.83
C ALA A 92 22.76 -7.07 2.77
N THR A 93 22.31 -5.93 2.24
CA THR A 93 21.73 -4.86 3.06
C THR A 93 20.49 -5.35 3.80
N LYS A 94 19.60 -6.12 3.14
CA LYS A 94 18.41 -6.65 3.82
C LYS A 94 18.75 -7.53 5.02
N VAL A 95 19.62 -8.51 4.81
CA VAL A 95 20.06 -9.45 5.84
C VAL A 95 20.79 -8.72 6.96
N VAL A 96 21.70 -7.81 6.62
CA VAL A 96 22.48 -7.06 7.62
C VAL A 96 21.58 -6.17 8.46
N THR A 97 20.61 -5.48 7.86
CA THR A 97 19.65 -4.65 8.60
C THR A 97 18.77 -5.50 9.52
N PHE A 98 18.24 -6.63 9.02
CA PHE A 98 17.41 -7.53 9.82
C PHE A 98 18.17 -8.14 11.01
N LEU A 99 19.45 -8.46 10.84
CA LEU A 99 20.27 -9.04 11.91
C LEU A 99 20.80 -8.00 12.91
N LYS A 100 20.87 -6.73 12.52
CA LYS A 100 21.34 -5.63 13.37
C LYS A 100 20.26 -5.05 14.27
N GLY A 101 19.00 -5.07 13.82
CA GLY A 101 17.87 -4.56 14.58
C GLY A 101 17.44 -5.50 15.68
#